data_AF-A0A9D2PJI2-F1
#
_entry.id   AF-A0A9D2PJI2-F1
#
_cell.length_a   1.000
_cell.length_b   1.000
_cell.length_c   1.000
_cell.angle_alpha   90.00
_cell.angle_beta   90.00
_cell.angle_gamma   90.00
#
_symmetry.space_group_name_H-M   'P 1'
#
loop_
_entity.id
_entity.type
_entity.pdbx_description
1 polymer ?
#
loop_
_entity_poly.entity_id
_entity_poly.type
_entity_poly.pdbx_seq_one_letter_code
_entity_poly.pdbx_strand_id
1 'polypeptide(L)'
;MEELLAKSLPLREDDFSLLLKYRLMLLDRDSLCRFADLSADLANRICKKRSQFQSFSQFISLLKTKELTYTRISRCLLHILLSIEEDLPFQDPSYVRLLGFRKKSAPLLRRIQERSRIPLITKAADYPRLLSEKARAAFEKDLFAADLYETVLKAKIQQPFTSDVKKPPVILEL
;
A
#
# COMPACT_ATOMS: atom_id res chain seq x y z
N MET A 1 -11.44 -10.83 -19.72
CA MET A 1 -10.34 -10.12 -19.02
C MET A 1 -10.21 -8.70 -19.57
N GLU A 2 -10.24 -8.51 -20.89
CA GLU A 2 -10.28 -7.19 -21.54
C GLU A 2 -11.54 -6.36 -21.19
N GLU A 3 -12.73 -6.97 -21.07
CA GLU A 3 -13.94 -6.24 -20.66
C GLU A 3 -13.90 -5.70 -19.22
N LEU A 4 -13.07 -6.31 -18.35
CA LEU A 4 -12.87 -5.88 -16.96
C LEU A 4 -11.90 -4.69 -16.88
N LEU A 5 -10.92 -4.64 -17.79
CA LEU A 5 -10.00 -3.52 -17.95
C LEU A 5 -10.66 -2.32 -18.68
N ALA A 6 -11.54 -2.60 -19.64
CA ALA A 6 -12.24 -1.57 -20.43
C ALA A 6 -13.25 -0.74 -19.62
N LYS A 7 -13.74 -1.26 -18.48
CA LYS A 7 -14.65 -0.55 -17.55
C LYS A 7 -13.95 0.14 -16.39
N SER A 8 -12.66 -0.11 -16.15
CA SER A 8 -11.92 0.48 -15.03
C SER A 8 -11.12 1.69 -15.49
N LEU A 9 -11.48 2.88 -15.02
CA LEU A 9 -10.61 4.06 -15.10
C LEU A 9 -9.30 3.75 -14.36
N PRO A 10 -8.12 3.83 -15.01
CA PRO A 10 -6.87 3.53 -14.36
C PRO A 10 -6.58 4.56 -13.27
N LEU A 11 -6.09 4.10 -12.12
CA LEU A 11 -5.52 4.97 -11.11
C LEU A 11 -4.12 5.41 -11.51
N ARG A 12 -3.85 6.69 -11.30
CA ARG A 12 -2.56 7.36 -11.48
C ARG A 12 -2.10 7.92 -10.15
N GLU A 13 -0.81 8.17 -10.01
CA GLU A 13 -0.22 8.75 -8.80
C GLU A 13 -0.89 10.07 -8.38
N ASP A 14 -1.32 10.88 -9.37
CA ASP A 14 -1.99 12.15 -9.11
C ASP A 14 -3.39 12.01 -8.48
N ASP A 15 -4.03 10.84 -8.59
CA ASP A 15 -5.30 10.58 -7.90
C ASP A 15 -5.13 10.58 -6.36
N PHE A 16 -3.90 10.39 -5.86
CA PHE A 16 -3.55 10.42 -4.43
C PHE A 16 -3.10 11.81 -3.94
N SER A 17 -3.04 12.82 -4.82
CA SER A 17 -2.44 14.13 -4.53
C SER A 17 -3.06 14.82 -3.30
N LEU A 18 -4.38 14.80 -3.19
CA LEU A 18 -5.09 15.47 -2.08
C LEU A 18 -4.79 14.79 -0.74
N LEU A 19 -4.76 13.45 -0.73
CA LEU A 19 -4.47 12.67 0.47
C LEU A 19 -3.02 12.87 0.92
N LEU A 20 -2.09 12.88 -0.04
CA LEU A 20 -0.69 13.20 0.25
C LEU A 20 -0.55 14.63 0.77
N LYS A 21 -1.21 15.61 0.14
CA LYS A 21 -1.17 17.01 0.60
C LYS A 21 -1.67 17.14 2.03
N TYR A 22 -2.81 16.51 2.35
CA TYR A 22 -3.35 16.45 3.70
C TYR A 22 -2.33 15.88 4.69
N ARG A 23 -1.73 14.73 4.37
CA ARG A 23 -0.72 14.10 5.22
C ARG A 23 0.49 14.99 5.44
N LEU A 24 0.99 15.62 4.38
CA LEU A 24 2.10 16.57 4.45
C LEU A 24 1.78 17.79 5.31
N MET A 25 0.53 18.27 5.36
CA MET A 25 0.16 19.42 6.21
C MET A 25 0.27 19.12 7.70
N LEU A 26 0.05 17.87 8.11
CA LEU A 26 0.08 17.46 9.52
C LEU A 26 1.48 17.18 10.06
N LEU A 27 2.44 16.92 9.18
CA LEU A 27 3.78 16.47 9.56
C LEU A 27 4.75 17.65 9.67
N ASP A 28 5.58 17.64 10.70
CA ASP A 28 6.74 18.52 10.82
C ASP A 28 8.00 17.85 10.26
N ARG A 29 9.13 18.57 10.35
CA ARG A 29 10.42 18.09 9.84
C ARG A 29 10.86 16.81 10.53
N ASP A 30 10.74 16.76 11.86
CA ASP A 30 11.29 15.66 12.66
C ASP A 30 10.44 14.39 12.50
N SER A 31 9.12 14.53 12.34
CA SER A 31 8.23 13.41 11.99
C SER A 31 8.54 12.87 10.60
N LEU A 32 8.87 13.74 9.63
CA LEU A 32 9.22 13.30 8.28
C LEU A 32 10.46 12.40 8.26
N CYS A 33 11.47 12.71 9.08
CA CYS A 33 12.70 11.92 9.17
C CYS A 33 12.51 10.50 9.73
N ARG A 34 11.34 10.16 10.28
CA ARG A 34 11.04 8.80 10.78
C ARG A 34 10.56 7.86 9.68
N PHE A 35 10.15 8.40 8.53
CA PHE A 35 9.68 7.56 7.42
C PHE A 35 10.85 6.88 6.70
N ALA A 36 10.62 5.65 6.26
CA ALA A 36 11.63 4.87 5.56
C ALA A 36 12.11 5.59 4.29
N ASP A 37 13.40 5.45 3.97
CA ASP A 37 14.11 6.08 2.83
C ASP A 37 14.20 7.62 2.86
N LEU A 38 13.77 8.29 3.94
CA LEU A 38 13.64 9.75 3.98
C LEU A 38 14.81 10.43 4.73
N SER A 39 15.69 11.10 3.98
CA SER A 39 16.82 11.83 4.56
C SER A 39 16.40 13.20 5.13
N ALA A 40 17.18 13.72 6.08
CA ALA A 40 16.98 15.06 6.65
C ALA A 40 16.95 16.18 5.59
N ASP A 41 17.76 16.05 4.54
CA ASP A 41 17.77 17.00 3.41
C ASP A 41 16.47 16.96 2.60
N LEU A 42 15.94 15.76 2.36
CA LEU A 42 14.66 15.59 1.68
C LEU A 42 13.51 16.13 2.55
N ALA A 43 13.51 15.85 3.86
CA ALA A 43 12.54 16.39 4.80
C ALA A 43 12.53 17.93 4.80
N ASN A 44 13.71 18.55 4.89
CA ASN A 44 13.89 20.01 4.80
C ASN A 44 13.30 20.57 3.50
N ARG A 45 13.58 19.90 2.38
CA ARG A 45 13.11 20.31 1.07
C ARG A 45 11.60 20.18 0.93
N ILE A 46 11.00 19.11 1.46
CA ILE A 46 9.56 18.91 1.52
C ILE A 46 8.91 20.05 2.30
N CYS A 47 9.40 20.38 3.49
CA CYS A 47 8.87 21.47 4.30
C CYS A 47 8.95 22.82 3.57
N LYS A 48 10.11 23.14 2.97
CA LYS A 48 10.32 24.41 2.25
C LYS A 48 9.42 24.56 1.03
N LYS A 49 9.15 23.46 0.32
CA LYS A 49 8.40 23.47 -0.95
C LYS A 49 6.93 23.07 -0.80
N ARG A 50 6.45 22.77 0.42
CA ARG A 50 5.08 22.30 0.70
C ARG A 50 3.99 23.23 0.17
N SER A 51 4.23 24.55 0.19
CA SER A 51 3.28 25.55 -0.32
C SER A 51 3.11 25.50 -1.84
N GLN A 52 4.08 24.97 -2.57
CA GLN A 52 4.09 24.86 -4.04
C GLN A 52 3.54 23.52 -4.55
N PHE A 53 3.05 22.66 -3.65
CA PHE A 53 2.46 21.36 -4.01
C PHE A 53 1.19 21.56 -4.85
N GLN A 54 1.15 20.96 -6.04
CA GLN A 54 -0.02 20.94 -6.93
C GLN A 54 -0.54 19.53 -7.18
N SER A 55 0.37 18.59 -7.45
CA SER A 55 0.05 17.18 -7.66
C SER A 55 1.20 16.28 -7.21
N PHE A 56 0.97 14.97 -7.12
CA PHE A 56 1.98 13.99 -6.76
C PHE A 56 3.17 14.04 -7.74
N SER A 57 2.89 13.95 -9.04
CA SER A 57 3.88 13.96 -10.13
C SER A 57 4.67 15.29 -10.18
N GLN A 58 3.98 16.42 -10.03
CA GLN A 58 4.58 17.74 -10.00
C GLN A 58 5.47 17.91 -8.77
N PHE A 59 5.05 17.43 -7.60
CA PHE A 59 5.82 17.56 -6.39
C PHE A 59 7.10 16.72 -6.42
N ILE A 60 7.06 15.51 -7.00
CA ILE A 60 8.28 14.73 -7.24
C ILE A 60 9.26 15.52 -8.11
N SER A 61 8.78 16.07 -9.22
CA SER A 61 9.59 16.86 -10.15
C SER A 61 10.21 18.07 -9.45
N LEU A 62 9.46 18.72 -8.55
CA LEU A 62 9.91 19.85 -7.76
C LEU A 62 10.97 19.45 -6.70
N LEU A 63 10.84 18.25 -6.11
CA LEU A 63 11.77 17.72 -5.12
C LEU A 63 13.04 17.14 -5.73
N LYS A 64 12.99 16.70 -6.99
CA LYS A 64 14.11 16.09 -7.72
C LYS A 64 15.39 16.93 -7.63
N THR A 65 16.51 16.25 -7.42
CA THR A 65 17.86 16.81 -7.47
C THR A 65 18.75 15.92 -8.34
N LYS A 66 20.02 16.30 -8.52
CA LYS A 66 21.00 15.44 -9.18
C LYS A 66 21.24 14.13 -8.41
N GLU A 67 21.07 14.16 -7.08
CA GLU A 67 21.33 13.04 -6.16
C GLU A 67 20.08 12.22 -5.84
N LEU A 68 18.88 12.80 -5.98
CA LEU A 68 17.60 12.14 -5.69
C LEU A 68 16.84 11.84 -6.98
N THR A 69 16.70 10.54 -7.27
CA THR A 69 15.95 10.06 -8.43
C THR A 69 14.44 10.20 -8.24
N TYR A 70 13.71 10.21 -9.36
CA TYR A 70 12.25 10.22 -9.36
C TYR A 70 11.68 9.06 -8.53
N THR A 71 12.21 7.85 -8.75
CA THR A 71 11.73 6.62 -8.10
C THR A 71 11.95 6.65 -6.59
N ARG A 72 13.09 7.18 -6.12
CA ARG A 72 13.36 7.33 -4.68
C ARG A 72 12.37 8.30 -4.03
N ILE A 73 12.14 9.46 -4.64
CA ILE A 73 11.21 10.46 -4.09
C ILE A 73 9.77 9.94 -4.13
N SER A 74 9.34 9.33 -5.24
CA SER A 74 8.02 8.70 -5.37
C SER A 74 7.78 7.69 -4.24
N ARG A 75 8.75 6.80 -3.99
CA ARG A 75 8.69 5.85 -2.88
C ARG A 75 8.61 6.53 -1.51
N CYS A 76 9.43 7.56 -1.25
CA CYS A 76 9.39 8.32 0.00
C CYS A 76 8.01 8.95 0.25
N LEU A 77 7.40 9.54 -0.79
CA LEU A 77 6.06 10.13 -0.69
C LEU A 77 4.97 9.05 -0.43
N LEU A 78 5.12 7.86 -1.02
CA LEU A 78 4.25 6.72 -0.71
C LEU A 78 4.45 6.24 0.73
N HIS A 79 5.68 6.19 1.24
CA HIS A 79 5.94 5.85 2.63
C HIS A 79 5.27 6.84 3.60
N ILE A 80 5.31 8.14 3.30
CA ILE A 80 4.59 9.16 4.07
C ILE A 80 3.07 8.91 4.01
N LEU A 81 2.52 8.69 2.81
CA LEU A 81 1.09 8.47 2.61
C LEU A 81 0.59 7.21 3.35
N LEU A 82 1.38 6.14 3.32
CA LEU A 82 1.07 4.85 3.94
C LEU A 82 1.53 4.72 5.40
N SER A 83 2.18 5.76 5.95
CA SER A 83 2.76 5.76 7.30
C SER A 83 3.74 4.59 7.54
N ILE A 84 4.66 4.41 6.59
CA ILE A 84 5.73 3.40 6.61
C ILE A 84 6.99 4.03 7.19
N GLU A 85 7.26 3.73 8.46
CA GLU A 85 8.43 4.19 9.21
C GLU A 85 9.63 3.25 9.03
N GLU A 86 10.84 3.76 9.28
CA GLU A 86 12.10 3.01 9.10
C GLU A 86 12.20 1.79 10.05
N ASP A 87 11.65 1.90 11.26
CA ASP A 87 11.68 0.86 12.31
C ASP A 87 10.73 -0.32 12.08
N LEU A 88 10.37 -0.56 10.83
CA LEU A 88 9.45 -1.63 10.47
C LEU A 88 10.10 -3.01 10.63
N PRO A 89 9.55 -3.92 11.45
CA PRO A 89 10.16 -5.21 11.78
C PRO A 89 9.89 -6.27 10.69
N PHE A 90 10.15 -5.95 9.41
CA PHE A 90 9.86 -6.81 8.25
C PHE A 90 11.06 -7.62 7.76
N GLN A 91 11.90 -8.15 8.66
CA GLN A 91 13.05 -8.94 8.23
C GLN A 91 12.66 -10.31 7.67
N ASP A 92 11.54 -10.89 8.10
CA ASP A 92 11.06 -12.20 7.63
C ASP A 92 9.57 -12.18 7.23
N PRO A 93 9.17 -12.91 6.16
CA PRO A 93 7.78 -13.01 5.75
C PRO A 93 6.95 -13.69 6.83
N SER A 94 6.10 -12.92 7.48
CA SER A 94 5.35 -13.36 8.67
C SER A 94 4.03 -14.07 8.35
N TYR A 95 3.54 -13.99 7.11
CA TYR A 95 2.35 -14.66 6.62
C TYR A 95 2.37 -14.81 5.11
N VAL A 96 1.49 -15.67 4.59
CA VAL A 96 1.16 -15.75 3.16
C VAL A 96 -0.31 -15.38 3.00
N ARG A 97 -0.60 -14.44 2.10
CA ARG A 97 -1.96 -14.09 1.74
C ARG A 97 -2.35 -14.72 0.40
N LEU A 98 -3.40 -15.53 0.41
CA LEU A 98 -3.95 -16.11 -0.81
C LEU A 98 -4.80 -15.08 -1.54
N LEU A 99 -4.35 -14.63 -2.71
CA LEU A 99 -5.11 -13.69 -3.56
C LEU A 99 -6.06 -14.41 -4.52
N GLY A 100 -5.67 -15.60 -4.98
CA GLY A 100 -6.49 -16.43 -5.84
C GLY A 100 -5.85 -17.76 -6.17
N PHE A 101 -6.66 -18.71 -6.63
CA PHE A 101 -6.22 -20.04 -7.05
C PHE A 101 -7.14 -20.61 -8.12
N ARG A 102 -6.63 -21.61 -8.87
CA ARG A 102 -7.45 -22.38 -9.81
C ARG A 102 -8.15 -23.50 -9.05
N LYS A 103 -9.42 -23.76 -9.35
CA LYS A 103 -10.22 -24.80 -8.67
C LYS A 103 -9.55 -26.18 -8.75
N LYS A 104 -8.94 -26.50 -9.90
CA LYS A 104 -8.19 -27.75 -10.13
C LYS A 104 -6.95 -27.90 -9.24
N SER A 105 -6.36 -26.80 -8.75
CA SER A 105 -5.17 -26.82 -7.88
C SER A 105 -5.50 -26.75 -6.37
N ALA A 106 -6.78 -26.93 -5.99
CA ALA A 106 -7.17 -27.05 -4.59
C ALA A 106 -6.36 -28.10 -3.78
N PRO A 107 -5.97 -29.28 -4.33
CA PRO A 107 -5.15 -30.24 -3.60
C PRO A 107 -3.76 -29.69 -3.25
N LEU A 108 -3.18 -28.83 -4.11
CA LEU A 108 -1.90 -28.18 -3.84
C LEU A 108 -2.03 -27.18 -2.69
N LEU A 109 -3.10 -26.38 -2.68
CA LEU A 109 -3.35 -25.42 -1.60
C LEU A 109 -3.42 -26.10 -0.23
N ARG A 110 -4.10 -27.26 -0.16
CA ARG A 110 -4.16 -28.06 1.06
C ARG A 110 -2.78 -28.54 1.52
N ARG A 111 -1.96 -29.05 0.59
CA ARG A 111 -0.58 -29.47 0.91
C ARG A 111 0.29 -28.31 1.39
N ILE A 112 0.09 -27.11 0.85
CA ILE A 112 0.81 -25.90 1.31
C ILE A 112 0.37 -25.56 2.73
N GLN A 113 -0.93 -25.57 3.03
CA GLN A 113 -1.43 -25.33 4.39
C GLN A 113 -0.86 -26.32 5.41
N GLU A 114 -0.79 -27.60 5.05
CA GLU A 114 -0.30 -28.67 5.93
C GLU A 114 1.22 -28.62 6.16
N ARG A 115 2.00 -28.10 5.19
CA ARG A 115 3.48 -28.12 5.24
C ARG A 115 4.13 -26.76 5.46
N SER A 116 3.37 -25.67 5.40
CA SER A 116 3.91 -24.32 5.55
C SER A 116 4.34 -24.06 6.99
N ARG A 117 5.49 -23.41 7.14
CA ARG A 117 6.00 -22.93 8.43
C ARG A 117 5.41 -21.58 8.85
N ILE A 118 4.74 -20.90 7.92
CA ILE A 118 4.13 -19.58 8.12
C ILE A 118 2.62 -19.64 7.84
N PRO A 119 1.81 -18.87 8.57
CA PRO A 119 0.36 -18.93 8.47
C PRO A 119 -0.13 -18.51 7.07
N LEU A 120 -1.06 -19.28 6.51
CA LEU A 120 -1.72 -18.98 5.24
C LEU A 120 -3.10 -18.37 5.48
N ILE A 121 -3.27 -17.12 5.06
CA ILE A 121 -4.53 -16.38 5.13
C ILE A 121 -5.32 -16.61 3.85
N THR A 122 -6.39 -17.40 3.94
CA THR A 122 -7.31 -17.66 2.82
C THR A 122 -8.48 -16.70 2.80
N LYS A 123 -9.07 -16.44 3.97
CA LYS A 123 -10.06 -15.39 4.20
C LYS A 123 -9.39 -14.29 4.99
N ALA A 124 -9.39 -13.08 4.43
CA ALA A 124 -8.79 -11.93 5.11
C ALA A 124 -9.39 -11.74 6.51
N ALA A 125 -10.70 -11.91 6.70
CA ALA A 125 -11.38 -11.80 8.00
C ALA A 125 -10.83 -12.69 9.13
N ASP A 126 -10.13 -13.79 8.82
CA ASP A 126 -9.60 -14.71 9.83
C ASP A 126 -8.22 -14.26 10.37
N TYR A 127 -7.63 -13.20 9.82
CA TYR A 127 -6.30 -12.70 10.22
C TYR A 127 -6.11 -12.49 11.73
N PRO A 128 -7.10 -12.00 12.53
CA PRO A 128 -6.88 -11.73 13.94
C PRO A 128 -6.68 -13.01 14.77
N ARG A 129 -7.15 -14.16 14.26
CA ARG A 129 -7.03 -15.47 14.92
C ARG A 129 -5.80 -16.24 14.47
N LEU A 130 -5.34 -16.01 13.24
CA LEU A 130 -4.28 -16.78 12.59
C LEU A 130 -2.88 -16.18 12.78
N LEU A 131 -2.79 -14.89 13.08
CA LEU A 131 -1.52 -14.14 13.11
C LEU A 131 -1.06 -13.82 14.53
N SER A 132 0.25 -13.85 14.73
CA SER A 132 0.88 -13.25 15.90
C SER A 132 0.73 -11.73 15.88
N GLU A 133 0.93 -11.06 17.01
CA GLU A 133 0.80 -9.59 17.12
C GLU A 133 1.65 -8.83 16.10
N LYS A 134 2.91 -9.26 15.88
CA LYS A 134 3.80 -8.66 14.87
C LYS A 134 3.29 -8.88 13.44
N ALA A 135 2.89 -10.11 13.12
CA ALA A 135 2.36 -10.46 11.80
C ALA A 135 1.02 -9.77 11.52
N ARG A 136 0.24 -9.51 12.57
CA ARG A 136 -1.01 -8.77 12.51
C ARG A 136 -0.78 -7.30 12.20
N ALA A 137 0.15 -6.63 12.89
CA ALA A 137 0.47 -5.22 12.61
C ALA A 137 0.95 -5.04 11.15
N ALA A 138 1.72 -5.99 10.65
CA ALA A 138 2.11 -6.08 9.25
C ALA A 138 0.90 -6.19 8.31
N PHE A 139 0.01 -7.15 8.57
CA PHE A 139 -1.19 -7.37 7.76
C PHE A 139 -2.16 -6.18 7.78
N GLU A 140 -2.28 -5.48 8.91
CA GLU A 140 -3.10 -4.28 9.03
C GLU A 140 -2.56 -3.12 8.17
N LYS A 141 -1.23 -3.02 7.97
CA LYS A 141 -0.64 -2.07 7.01
C LYS A 141 -0.97 -2.43 5.56
N ASP A 142 -0.89 -3.70 5.20
CA ASP A 142 -1.31 -4.18 3.87
C ASP A 142 -2.79 -3.89 3.63
N LEU A 143 -3.63 -4.13 4.65
CA LEU A 143 -5.06 -3.86 4.59
C LEU A 143 -5.34 -2.37 4.42
N PHE A 144 -4.66 -1.51 5.18
CA PHE A 144 -4.78 -0.06 5.03
C PHE A 144 -4.38 0.40 3.62
N ALA A 145 -3.29 -0.13 3.07
CA ALA A 145 -2.87 0.20 1.71
C ALA A 145 -3.91 -0.25 0.65
N ALA A 146 -4.46 -1.45 0.80
CA ALA A 146 -5.52 -1.96 -0.07
C ALA A 146 -6.81 -1.13 0.03
N ASP A 147 -7.21 -0.76 1.25
CA ASP A 147 -8.41 0.03 1.51
C ASP A 147 -8.25 1.48 1.02
N LEU A 148 -7.05 2.06 1.14
CA LEU A 148 -6.72 3.36 0.57
C LEU A 148 -6.81 3.36 -0.95
N TYR A 149 -6.22 2.35 -1.60
CA TYR A 149 -6.29 2.18 -3.05
C TYR A 149 -7.74 2.04 -3.53
N GLU A 150 -8.51 1.16 -2.88
CA GLU A 150 -9.91 0.95 -3.21
C GLU A 150 -10.73 2.23 -3.00
N THR A 151 -10.47 2.97 -1.93
CA THR A 151 -11.16 4.24 -1.65
C THR A 151 -10.95 5.25 -2.77
N VAL A 152 -9.71 5.43 -3.24
CA VAL A 152 -9.41 6.35 -4.35
C VAL A 152 -10.03 5.86 -5.66
N LEU A 153 -9.97 4.54 -5.93
CA LEU A 153 -10.61 3.95 -7.11
C LEU A 153 -12.12 4.17 -7.11
N LYS A 154 -12.77 3.87 -5.98
CA LYS A 154 -14.22 3.98 -5.80
C LYS A 154 -14.70 5.42 -5.82
N ALA A 155 -13.93 6.35 -5.25
CA ALA A 155 -14.19 7.78 -5.39
C ALA A 155 -14.16 8.22 -6.86
N LYS A 156 -13.17 7.74 -7.64
CA LYS A 156 -13.02 8.08 -9.06
C LYS A 156 -14.20 7.57 -9.92
N ILE A 157 -14.73 6.39 -9.60
CA ILE A 157 -15.88 5.81 -10.32
C ILE A 157 -17.24 6.08 -9.63
N GLN A 158 -17.27 6.92 -8.59
CA GLN A 158 -18.46 7.29 -7.81
C GLN A 158 -19.25 6.09 -7.27
N GLN A 159 -18.54 5.12 -6.69
CA GLN A 159 -19.12 3.92 -6.10
C GLN A 159 -18.82 3.84 -4.60
N PRO A 160 -19.60 3.06 -3.82
CA PRO A 160 -19.28 2.83 -2.42
C PRO A 160 -17.99 2.02 -2.25
N PHE A 161 -17.22 2.39 -1.23
CA PHE A 161 -16.03 1.67 -0.80
C PHE A 161 -16.39 0.28 -0.26
N THR A 162 -15.58 -0.73 -0.61
CA THR A 162 -15.67 -2.08 -0.05
C THR A 162 -14.33 -2.46 0.55
N SER A 163 -14.29 -2.64 1.87
CA SER A 163 -13.05 -3.06 2.54
C SER A 163 -12.56 -4.40 2.03
N ASP A 164 -11.27 -4.49 1.86
CA ASP A 164 -10.54 -5.63 1.35
C ASP A 164 -10.68 -6.88 2.25
N VAL A 165 -10.99 -6.70 3.54
CA VAL A 165 -11.34 -7.83 4.45
C VAL A 165 -12.54 -8.64 3.96
N LYS A 166 -13.47 -7.98 3.26
CA LYS A 166 -14.72 -8.60 2.77
C LYS A 166 -14.55 -9.26 1.41
N LYS A 167 -13.41 -9.06 0.73
CA LYS A 167 -13.19 -9.60 -0.62
C LYS A 167 -12.73 -11.07 -0.52
N PRO A 168 -13.46 -12.01 -1.15
CA PRO A 168 -13.02 -13.40 -1.21
C PRO A 168 -11.83 -13.55 -2.15
N PRO A 169 -11.00 -14.59 -1.98
CA PRO A 169 -9.95 -14.91 -2.95
C PRO A 169 -10.55 -15.24 -4.30
N VAL A 170 -9.86 -14.87 -5.38
CA VAL A 170 -10.32 -15.10 -6.75
C VAL A 170 -10.19 -16.59 -7.08
N ILE A 171 -11.32 -17.24 -7.40
CA ILE A 171 -11.35 -18.66 -7.80
C ILE A 171 -11.58 -18.73 -9.31
N LEU A 172 -10.61 -19.31 -10.02
CA LEU A 172 -10.70 -19.53 -11.46
C LEU A 172 -11.16 -20.98 -11.73
N GLU A 173 -12.23 -21.15 -12.51
CA GLU A 173 -12.78 -22.48 -12.87
C GLU A 173 -12.07 -23.17 -14.06
N LEU A 174 -10.96 -22.59 -14.55
CA LEU A 174 -10.19 -23.09 -15.69
C LEU A 174 -9.61 -24.50 -15.48
#